data_AF-A0A438G2B4-F1
#
_entry.id   AF-A0A438G2B4-F1
#
_cell.length_a   1.000
_cell.length_b   1.000
_cell.length_c   1.000
_cell.angle_alpha   90.00
_cell.angle_beta   90.00
_cell.angle_gamma   90.00
#
_symmetry.space_group_name_H-M   'P 1'
#
loop_
_entity.id
_entity.type
_entity.pdbx_description
1 polymer ?
#
loop_
_entity_poly.entity_id
_entity_poly.type
_entity_poly.pdbx_seq_one_letter_code
_entity_poly.pdbx_strand_id
1 'polypeptide(L)'
;MAVALISWFLVLFSSFHGCYAQIPPNISLGSSIVAGSNASWRSLSADFAFGFYPLASGLYLVGIWFDKISERTLVWSANRDNPAERGSTVRLTLPGQLEPQIRQWQHSTYIRRSRCKFGVHGK
;
A
#
# COMPACT_ATOMS: atom_id res chain seq x y z
N MET A 1 -40.88 -16.75 -30.32
CA MET A 1 -40.54 -15.42 -29.77
C MET A 1 -39.65 -15.49 -28.52
N ALA A 2 -39.91 -16.37 -27.55
CA ALA A 2 -39.11 -16.47 -26.33
C ALA A 2 -37.62 -16.83 -26.53
N VAL A 3 -37.30 -17.72 -27.48
CA VAL A 3 -35.92 -18.14 -27.79
C VAL A 3 -35.02 -17.01 -28.32
N ALA A 4 -35.60 -16.03 -29.03
CA ALA A 4 -34.86 -14.88 -29.55
C ALA A 4 -34.49 -13.89 -28.43
N LEU A 5 -35.34 -13.75 -27.40
CA LEU A 5 -35.12 -12.87 -26.26
C LEU A 5 -34.01 -13.39 -25.33
N ILE A 6 -33.97 -14.71 -25.11
CA ILE A 6 -32.92 -15.35 -24.31
C ILE A 6 -31.56 -15.20 -25.01
N SER A 7 -31.51 -15.39 -26.33
CA SER A 7 -30.28 -15.18 -27.11
C SER A 7 -29.78 -13.74 -27.05
N TRP A 8 -30.67 -12.76 -27.12
CA TRP A 8 -30.32 -11.34 -26.99
C TRP A 8 -29.76 -11.02 -25.59
N PHE A 9 -30.38 -11.58 -24.55
CA PHE A 9 -29.95 -11.39 -23.16
C PHE A 9 -28.57 -12.01 -22.90
N LEU A 10 -28.29 -13.18 -23.46
CA LEU A 10 -26.98 -13.85 -23.37
C LEU A 10 -25.88 -13.07 -24.11
N VAL A 11 -26.19 -12.47 -25.26
CA VAL A 11 -25.26 -11.60 -26.00
C VAL A 11 -24.93 -10.34 -25.18
N LEU A 12 -25.93 -9.72 -24.55
CA LEU A 12 -25.71 -8.57 -23.66
C LEU A 12 -24.86 -8.91 -22.41
N PHE A 13 -25.07 -10.09 -21.82
CA PHE A 13 -24.28 -10.54 -20.66
C PHE A 13 -22.83 -10.88 -21.01
N SER A 14 -22.59 -11.33 -22.24
CA SER A 14 -21.23 -11.64 -22.74
C SER A 14 -20.36 -10.40 -22.92
N SER A 15 -20.97 -9.21 -23.05
CA SER A 15 -20.24 -7.93 -23.15
C SER A 15 -19.69 -7.41 -21.81
N PHE A 16 -20.07 -8.01 -20.68
CA PHE A 16 -19.71 -7.53 -19.34
C PHE A 16 -18.48 -8.20 -18.70
N HIS A 17 -17.81 -9.15 -19.37
CA HIS A 17 -16.67 -9.86 -18.81
C HIS A 17 -15.39 -9.63 -19.61
N GLY A 18 -15.02 -8.36 -19.75
CA GLY A 18 -13.67 -7.99 -20.15
C GLY A 18 -12.73 -8.07 -18.95
N CYS A 19 -12.03 -9.19 -18.78
CA CYS A 19 -10.89 -9.25 -17.88
C CYS A 19 -9.77 -8.40 -18.48
N TYR A 20 -9.65 -7.14 -18.07
CA TYR A 20 -8.44 -6.36 -18.37
C TYR A 20 -7.26 -7.02 -17.64
N ALA A 21 -6.47 -7.79 -18.37
CA ALA A 21 -5.15 -8.20 -17.92
C ALA A 21 -4.25 -6.95 -17.92
N GLN A 22 -4.26 -6.21 -16.80
CA GLN A 22 -3.34 -5.10 -16.61
C GLN A 22 -1.99 -5.66 -16.16
N ILE A 23 -0.90 -5.26 -16.84
CA ILE A 23 0.45 -5.53 -16.38
C ILE A 23 0.62 -4.84 -15.02
N PRO A 24 0.86 -5.58 -13.92
CA PRO A 24 1.05 -4.96 -12.60
C PRO A 24 2.16 -3.92 -12.66
N PRO A 25 2.02 -2.74 -12.01
CA PRO A 25 3.14 -1.86 -11.81
C PRO A 25 4.15 -2.65 -10.98
N ASN A 26 5.28 -2.98 -11.61
CA ASN A 26 6.30 -3.78 -10.96
C ASN A 26 7.06 -2.87 -9.98
N ILE A 27 6.93 -3.15 -8.68
CA ILE A 27 7.77 -2.51 -7.68
C ILE A 27 9.11 -3.22 -7.72
N SER A 28 10.11 -2.58 -8.33
CA SER A 28 11.45 -3.16 -8.44
C SER A 28 12.02 -3.48 -7.06
N LEU A 29 12.51 -4.70 -6.90
CA LEU A 29 13.27 -5.09 -5.72
C LEU A 29 14.50 -4.18 -5.56
N GLY A 30 14.86 -3.85 -4.33
CA GLY A 30 15.88 -2.86 -4.00
C GLY A 30 15.41 -1.41 -4.03
N SER A 31 14.19 -1.14 -4.53
CA SER A 31 13.63 0.22 -4.52
C SER A 31 13.34 0.70 -3.09
N SER A 32 13.34 2.02 -2.92
CA SER A 32 13.06 2.65 -1.64
C SER A 32 12.21 3.91 -1.80
N ILE A 33 11.44 4.21 -0.77
CA ILE A 33 10.67 5.46 -0.64
C ILE A 33 11.24 6.22 0.54
N VAL A 34 11.33 7.54 0.42
CA VAL A 34 11.87 8.44 1.43
C VAL A 34 10.76 9.33 1.99
N ALA A 35 10.69 9.46 3.31
CA ALA A 35 9.70 10.27 4.01
C ALA A 35 9.82 11.75 3.62
N GLY A 36 8.70 12.36 3.27
CA GLY A 36 8.66 13.75 2.78
C GLY A 36 9.04 13.93 1.30
N SER A 37 9.29 12.83 0.57
CA SER A 37 9.19 12.82 -0.89
C SER A 37 7.73 12.58 -1.32
N ASN A 38 7.41 12.85 -2.58
CA ASN A 38 6.08 12.58 -3.16
C ASN A 38 5.94 11.14 -3.70
N ALA A 39 6.92 10.27 -3.43
CA ALA A 39 6.93 8.91 -3.95
C ALA A 39 6.03 7.96 -3.13
N SER A 40 5.34 7.06 -3.82
CA SER A 40 4.54 5.99 -3.22
C SER A 40 4.45 4.80 -4.19
N TRP A 41 4.20 3.61 -3.66
CA TRP A 41 3.88 2.44 -4.47
C TRP A 41 2.37 2.31 -4.58
N ARG A 42 1.84 2.51 -5.78
CA ARG A 42 0.40 2.49 -6.04
C ARG A 42 -0.03 1.10 -6.50
N SER A 43 -1.20 0.68 -6.03
CA SER A 43 -1.90 -0.48 -6.58
C SER A 43 -2.24 -0.26 -8.05
N LEU A 44 -2.46 -1.36 -8.79
CA LEU A 44 -2.87 -1.35 -10.20
C LEU A 44 -4.05 -0.43 -10.50
N SER A 45 -5.09 -0.54 -9.67
CA SER A 45 -6.31 0.23 -9.79
C SER A 45 -6.17 1.67 -9.30
N ALA A 46 -5.03 2.00 -8.68
CA ALA A 46 -4.78 3.23 -7.94
C ALA A 46 -5.76 3.49 -6.79
N ASP A 47 -6.55 2.50 -6.34
CA ASP A 47 -7.44 2.66 -5.20
C ASP A 47 -6.65 2.81 -3.90
N PHE A 48 -5.52 2.12 -3.81
CA PHE A 48 -4.61 2.13 -2.66
C PHE A 48 -3.21 2.58 -3.05
N ALA A 49 -2.52 3.20 -2.09
CA ALA A 49 -1.09 3.46 -2.16
C ALA A 49 -0.40 3.10 -0.84
N PHE A 50 0.87 2.69 -0.94
CA PHE A 50 1.76 2.39 0.17
C PHE A 50 2.95 3.35 0.19
N GLY A 51 3.38 3.75 1.38
CA GLY A 51 4.54 4.61 1.57
C GLY A 51 4.47 5.40 2.87
N PHE A 52 5.05 6.61 2.85
CA PHE A 52 5.02 7.53 3.99
C PHE A 52 3.81 8.47 3.91
N TYR A 53 2.83 8.23 4.77
CA TYR A 53 1.66 9.05 4.96
C TYR A 53 1.98 10.24 5.89
N PRO A 54 1.78 11.50 5.46
CA PRO A 54 2.11 12.68 6.27
C PRO A 54 1.10 12.91 7.40
N LEU A 55 1.60 13.33 8.56
CA LEU A 55 0.80 13.83 9.68
C LEU A 55 0.91 15.35 9.80
N ALA A 56 -0.08 15.98 10.44
CA ALA A 56 -0.08 17.42 10.72
C ALA A 56 1.12 17.87 11.56
N SER A 57 1.72 16.98 12.35
CA SER A 57 2.93 17.23 13.15
C SER A 57 4.22 17.34 12.33
N GLY A 58 4.17 17.08 11.01
CA GLY A 58 5.36 17.00 10.15
C GLY A 58 6.08 15.65 10.22
N LEU A 59 5.55 14.68 10.97
CA LEU A 59 6.00 13.29 11.01
C LEU A 59 5.25 12.42 9.99
N TYR A 60 5.67 11.17 9.83
CA TYR A 60 5.17 10.27 8.80
C TYR A 60 4.84 8.87 9.34
N LEU A 61 3.73 8.29 8.90
CA LEU A 61 3.40 6.89 9.11
C LEU A 61 3.77 6.07 7.88
N VAL A 62 4.41 4.92 8.06
CA VAL A 62 4.53 3.90 7.03
C VAL A 62 3.19 3.16 6.98
N GLY A 63 2.47 3.27 5.88
CA GLY A 63 1.10 2.77 5.84
C GLY A 63 0.51 2.64 4.46
N ILE A 64 -0.77 2.27 4.44
CA ILE A 64 -1.62 2.12 3.26
C ILE A 64 -2.78 3.09 3.40
N TRP A 65 -3.10 3.84 2.34
CA TRP A 65 -4.23 4.76 2.29
C TRP A 65 -5.03 4.63 0.99
N PHE A 66 -6.27 5.12 1.01
CA PHE A 66 -7.08 5.30 -0.20
C PHE A 66 -6.55 6.48 -1.01
N ASP A 67 -6.11 6.22 -2.24
CA ASP A 67 -5.38 7.22 -3.03
C ASP A 67 -6.25 7.99 -4.04
N LYS A 68 -7.47 7.49 -4.33
CA LYS A 68 -8.46 8.19 -5.17
C LYS A 68 -9.32 9.22 -4.43
N ILE A 69 -9.31 9.20 -3.10
CA ILE A 69 -10.10 10.12 -2.30
C ILE A 69 -9.20 11.32 -1.97
N SER A 70 -9.71 12.54 -2.21
CA SER A 70 -8.97 13.79 -1.98
C SER A 70 -8.48 13.88 -0.53
N GLU A 71 -9.34 13.49 0.40
CA GLU A 71 -8.98 13.24 1.79
C GLU A 71 -8.45 11.81 1.92
N ARG A 72 -7.16 11.64 1.60
CA ARG A 72 -6.45 10.37 1.64
C ARG A 72 -6.65 9.72 3.00
N THR A 73 -7.52 8.72 3.07
CA THR A 73 -7.86 8.08 4.34
C THR A 73 -6.89 6.96 4.63
N LEU A 74 -6.19 7.03 5.76
CA LEU A 74 -5.25 6.00 6.22
C LEU A 74 -6.02 4.76 6.66
N VAL A 75 -5.73 3.61 6.04
CA VAL A 75 -6.39 2.33 6.33
C VAL A 75 -5.57 1.50 7.31
N TRP A 76 -4.25 1.54 7.19
CA TRP A 76 -3.33 0.78 8.05
C TRP A 76 -1.98 1.48 8.18
N SER A 77 -1.31 1.31 9.32
CA SER A 77 0.03 1.85 9.59
C SER A 77 0.89 0.88 10.41
N ALA A 78 2.15 0.71 10.01
CA ALA A 78 3.12 -0.15 10.69
C ALA A 78 3.71 0.48 11.97
N ASN A 79 3.79 1.81 12.03
CA ASN A 79 4.52 2.56 13.06
C ASN A 79 3.64 3.61 13.75
N ARG A 80 2.38 3.26 14.06
CA ARG A 80 1.40 4.19 14.68
C ARG A 80 1.92 4.83 15.97
N ASP A 81 2.59 4.03 16.80
CA ASP A 81 3.07 4.46 18.11
C ASP A 81 4.39 5.27 18.04
N ASN A 82 5.13 5.14 16.94
CA ASN A 82 6.38 5.88 16.74
C ASN A 82 6.51 6.38 15.29
N PRO A 83 5.82 7.48 14.95
CA PRO A 83 5.86 8.09 13.63
C PRO A 83 7.28 8.49 13.23
N ALA A 84 7.61 8.37 11.95
CA ALA A 84 8.94 8.59 11.40
C ALA A 84 9.20 10.07 11.06
N GLU A 85 10.44 10.51 11.23
CA GLU A 85 10.88 11.84 10.78
C GLU A 85 11.09 11.90 9.26
N ARG A 86 11.09 13.14 8.73
CA ARG A 86 11.44 13.42 7.32
C ARG A 86 12.79 12.81 6.94
N GLY A 87 12.80 12.20 5.77
CA GLY A 87 13.93 11.49 5.18
C GLY A 87 14.32 10.18 5.85
N SER A 88 13.46 9.63 6.73
CA SER A 88 13.41 8.19 6.99
C SER A 88 13.12 7.42 5.69
N THR A 89 13.54 6.16 5.60
CA THR A 89 13.42 5.38 4.35
C THR A 89 12.71 4.06 4.61
N VAL A 90 11.91 3.59 3.66
CA VAL A 90 11.46 2.18 3.59
C VAL A 90 12.02 1.56 2.33
N ARG A 91 12.67 0.41 2.46
CA ARG A 91 13.29 -0.30 1.33
C ARG A 91 12.63 -1.67 1.14
N LEU A 92 12.27 -1.97 -0.10
CA LEU A 92 11.93 -3.34 -0.50
C LEU A 92 13.24 -4.06 -0.80
N THR A 93 13.61 -5.03 0.01
CA THR A 93 14.88 -5.75 -0.15
C THR A 93 14.80 -6.76 -1.30
N LEU A 94 15.97 -7.22 -1.79
CA LEU A 94 16.03 -8.27 -2.81
C LEU A 94 15.31 -9.57 -2.40
N PRO A 95 15.35 -10.00 -1.11
CA PRO A 95 14.54 -11.12 -0.63
C PRO A 95 13.03 -10.85 -0.54
N GLY A 96 12.53 -9.65 -0.89
CA GLY A 96 11.11 -9.31 -0.81
C GLY A 96 10.63 -8.85 0.56
N GLN A 97 11.53 -8.42 1.44
CA GLN A 97 11.18 -7.94 2.77
C GLN A 97 11.09 -6.40 2.81
N LEU A 98 10.16 -5.86 3.59
CA LEU A 98 10.08 -4.42 3.84
C LEU A 98 10.91 -4.06 5.08
N GLU A 99 11.96 -3.27 4.86
CA GLU A 99 12.84 -2.78 5.92
C GLU A 99 12.64 -1.28 6.15
N PRO A 100 12.02 -0.88 7.27
CA PRO A 100 11.98 0.52 7.68
C PRO A 100 13.33 0.93 8.29
N GLN A 101 13.98 1.92 7.67
CA GLN A 101 15.17 2.61 8.14
C GLN A 101 14.73 3.99 8.66
N ILE A 102 14.15 4.00 9.85
CA ILE A 102 13.58 5.22 10.44
C ILE A 102 14.68 5.93 11.23
N ARG A 103 14.92 7.22 10.91
CA ARG A 103 16.10 7.96 11.36
C ARG A 103 16.19 8.09 12.89
N GLN A 104 15.07 8.28 13.57
CA GLN A 104 15.00 8.42 15.04
C GLN A 104 15.45 7.16 15.81
N TRP A 105 15.49 5.99 15.15
CA TRP A 105 15.94 4.75 15.79
C TRP A 105 17.46 4.57 15.75
N GLN A 106 18.20 5.43 15.05
CA GLN A 106 19.65 5.30 14.95
C GLN A 106 20.40 5.77 16.21
N HIS A 107 19.74 6.52 17.11
CA HIS A 107 20.35 6.99 18.36
C HIS A 107 19.75 6.38 19.64
N SER A 108 18.78 5.46 19.52
CA SER A 108 18.19 4.78 20.69
C SER A 108 18.78 3.38 20.83
N THR A 109 19.49 3.11 21.93
CA THR A 109 20.01 1.78 22.30
C THR A 109 18.93 0.75 22.64
N TYR A 110 17.64 1.09 22.50
CA TYR A 110 16.55 0.15 22.71
C TYR A 110 16.20 -0.60 21.41
N ILE A 111 17.09 -1.50 21.00
CA ILE A 111 16.80 -2.46 19.93
C ILE A 111 15.78 -3.48 20.46
N ARG A 112 14.48 -3.16 20.40
CA ARG A 112 13.48 -4.22 20.23
C ARG A 112 13.41 -4.51 18.74
N ARG A 113 14.03 -5.62 18.32
CA ARG A 113 13.58 -6.36 17.14
C ARG A 113 12.15 -6.85 17.42
N SER A 114 11.17 -5.96 17.35
CA SER A 114 9.76 -6.33 17.34
C SER A 114 9.48 -6.93 15.97
N ARG A 115 9.72 -8.24 15.89
CA ARG A 115 9.16 -9.08 14.84
C ARG A 115 7.64 -8.88 14.92
N CYS A 116 7.05 -8.16 13.97
CA CYS A 116 5.60 -8.05 13.88
C CYS A 116 5.05 -9.47 13.74
N LYS A 117 4.46 -10.02 14.82
CA LYS A 117 3.67 -11.25 14.72
C LYS A 117 2.34 -10.85 14.11
N PHE A 118 2.06 -11.36 12.92
CA PHE A 118 0.70 -11.41 12.38
C PHE A 118 -0.14 -12.27 13.34
N GLY A 119 -0.93 -11.62 14.20
CA GLY A 119 -1.95 -12.29 15.00
C GLY A 119 -3.24 -12.32 14.19
N VAL A 120 -3.58 -13.48 13.64
CA VAL A 120 -4.95 -13.74 13.17
C VAL A 120 -5.77 -14.03 14.42
N HIS A 121 -6.57 -13.07 14.87
CA HIS A 121 -7.59 -13.37 15.86
C HIS A 121 -8.75 -14.07 15.14
N GLY A 122 -8.70 -15.40 15.14
CA GLY A 122 -9.88 -16.23 14.91
C GLY A 122 -10.82 -16.09 16.10
N LYS A 123 -12.09 -15.87 15.82
CA LYS A 123 -13.18 -16.25 16.73
C LYS A 123 -13.55 -17.70 16.46
#